data_AF-K7W339-F1
#
_entry.id   AF-K7W339-F1
#
_cell.length_a   1.000
_cell.length_b   1.000
_cell.length_c   1.000
_cell.angle_alpha   90.00
_cell.angle_beta   90.00
_cell.angle_gamma   90.00
#
_symmetry.space_group_name_H-M   'P 1'
#
loop_
_entity.id
_entity.type
_entity.pdbx_description
1 polymer ?
#
loop_
_entity_poly.entity_id
_entity_poly.type
_entity_poly.pdbx_seq_one_letter_code
_entity_poly.pdbx_strand_id
1 'polypeptide(L)'
;MKLLLDECIDRKLTKEFVGYEIKTVPQMGWAGTKNGKLLALVEQEFDVFITVDRNLSFQQNLSQFNIAVVVLQASSNRLIDLKPLVPKILDILSTLVKGQAVVVSLE
;
A
#
# COMPACT_ATOMS: atom_id res chain seq x y z
N MET A 1 8.87 -7.85 -7.46
CA MET A 1 7.56 -7.36 -6.96
C MET A 1 7.67 -5.86 -6.80
N LYS A 2 6.71 -5.14 -7.38
CA LYS A 2 6.67 -3.67 -7.37
C LYS A 2 5.64 -3.18 -6.35
N LEU A 3 6.07 -2.29 -5.46
CA LEU A 3 5.28 -1.73 -4.37
C LEU A 3 5.00 -0.25 -4.63
N LEU A 4 3.77 0.18 -4.39
CA LEU A 4 3.39 1.60 -4.40
C LEU A 4 2.93 2.03 -3.01
N LEU A 5 3.49 3.14 -2.51
CA LEU A 5 3.06 3.78 -1.26
C LEU A 5 2.15 4.95 -1.54
N ASP A 6 1.07 5.02 -0.77
CA ASP A 6 0.12 6.11 -0.79
C ASP A 6 0.74 7.47 -0.41
N GLU A 7 0.10 8.56 -0.84
CA GLU A 7 0.57 9.94 -0.61
C GLU A 7 0.48 10.35 0.87
N CYS A 8 -0.40 9.70 1.65
CA CYS A 8 -0.50 9.91 3.08
C CYS A 8 0.62 9.27 3.91
N ILE A 9 1.48 8.44 3.28
CA ILE A 9 2.59 7.77 3.96
C ILE A 9 3.88 8.58 3.79
N ASP A 10 4.63 8.76 4.88
CA ASP A 10 5.95 9.39 4.80
C ASP A 10 6.85 8.63 3.83
N ARG A 11 7.28 9.29 2.75
CA ARG A 11 8.17 8.73 1.72
C ARG A 11 9.44 8.09 2.29
N LYS A 12 9.88 8.46 3.49
CA LYS A 12 11.05 7.85 4.16
C LYS A 12 10.82 6.37 4.46
N LEU A 13 9.57 5.92 4.58
CA LEU A 13 9.22 4.51 4.78
C LEU A 13 9.70 3.63 3.61
N THR A 14 9.83 4.19 2.40
CA THR A 14 10.40 3.48 1.24
C THR A 14 11.79 2.88 1.52
N LYS A 15 12.58 3.49 2.42
CA LYS A 15 13.92 3.02 2.78
C LYS A 15 13.92 1.69 3.54
N GLU A 16 12.78 1.31 4.13
CA GLU A 16 12.67 0.08 4.90
C GLU A 16 12.35 -1.14 4.01
N PHE A 17 11.93 -0.93 2.76
CA PHE A 17 11.62 -1.99 1.79
C PHE A 17 12.83 -2.35 0.93
N VAL A 18 13.92 -2.74 1.58
CA VAL A 18 15.17 -3.12 0.89
C VAL A 18 14.95 -4.37 0.03
N GLY A 19 15.40 -4.32 -1.23
CA GLY A 19 15.24 -5.43 -2.18
C GLY A 19 13.94 -5.42 -2.98
N TYR A 20 13.05 -4.45 -2.74
CA TYR A 20 11.83 -4.24 -3.51
C TYR A 20 11.92 -2.98 -4.38
N GLU A 21 11.30 -3.04 -5.55
CA GLU A 21 11.07 -1.84 -6.36
C GLU A 21 9.90 -1.08 -5.76
N ILE A 22 10.18 0.05 -5.13
CA ILE A 22 9.18 0.84 -4.40
C ILE A 22 9.09 2.27 -4.93
N LYS A 23 7.88 2.75 -5.15
CA LYS A 23 7.56 4.13 -5.52
C LYS A 23 6.47 4.69 -4.63
N THR A 24 6.27 6.00 -4.65
CA THR A 24 5.13 6.65 -3.99
C THR A 24 4.16 7.24 -5.02
N VAL A 25 2.88 7.38 -4.66
CA VAL A 25 1.85 8.05 -5.47
C VAL A 25 2.32 9.43 -5.97
N PRO A 26 2.93 10.30 -5.14
CA PRO A 26 3.51 11.55 -5.62
C PRO A 26 4.67 11.39 -6.62
N GLN A 27 5.51 10.36 -6.48
CA GLN A 27 6.61 10.10 -7.42
C GLN A 27 6.11 9.67 -8.80
N MET A 28 4.95 9.01 -8.85
CA MET A 28 4.28 8.64 -10.10
C MET A 28 3.48 9.81 -10.71
N GLY A 29 3.38 10.95 -10.02
CA GLY A 29 2.55 12.08 -10.45
C GLY A 29 1.05 11.83 -10.30
N TRP A 30 0.65 10.90 -9.41
CA TRP A 30 -0.74 10.48 -9.22
C TRP A 30 -1.40 11.10 -7.99
N ALA A 31 -0.73 12.04 -7.30
CA ALA A 31 -1.26 12.70 -6.11
C ALA A 31 -2.64 13.34 -6.37
N GLY A 32 -3.58 13.16 -5.45
CA GLY A 32 -4.96 13.64 -5.56
C GLY A 32 -5.84 12.85 -6.54
N THR A 33 -5.37 11.72 -7.08
CA THR A 33 -6.20 10.84 -7.92
C THR A 33 -7.19 10.06 -7.07
N LYS A 34 -8.47 10.04 -7.47
CA LYS A 34 -9.51 9.28 -6.78
C LYS A 34 -9.19 7.78 -6.76
N ASN A 35 -9.46 7.11 -5.64
CA ASN A 35 -9.17 5.69 -5.38
C ASN A 35 -9.45 4.75 -6.56
N GLY A 36 -10.63 4.81 -7.19
CA GLY A 36 -10.96 3.92 -8.32
C GLY A 36 -10.06 4.12 -9.55
N LYS A 37 -9.73 5.39 -9.88
CA LYS A 37 -8.78 5.70 -10.97
C LYS A 37 -7.34 5.40 -10.56
N LEU A 38 -7.01 5.61 -9.28
CA LEU A 38 -5.69 5.29 -8.75
C LEU A 38 -5.43 3.79 -8.89
N LEU A 39 -6.33 2.94 -8.38
CA LEU A 39 -6.21 1.47 -8.48
C LEU A 39 -6.05 0.98 -9.93
N ALA A 40 -6.78 1.58 -10.88
CA ALA A 40 -6.64 1.26 -12.30
C ALA A 40 -5.27 1.65 -12.89
N LEU A 41 -4.59 2.67 -12.34
CA LEU A 41 -3.21 3.00 -12.69
C LEU A 41 -2.23 2.05 -11.99
N VAL A 42 -2.48 1.76 -10.71
CA VAL A 42 -1.57 0.94 -9.91
C VAL A 42 -1.51 -0.49 -10.45
N GLU A 43 -2.64 -1.10 -10.83
CA GLU A 43 -2.67 -2.49 -11.35
C GLU A 43 -1.89 -2.69 -12.66
N GLN A 44 -1.60 -1.61 -13.41
CA GLN A 44 -0.85 -1.68 -14.66
C GLN A 44 0.66 -1.84 -14.44
N GLU A 45 1.18 -1.30 -13.33
CA GLU A 45 2.62 -1.18 -13.11
C GLU A 45 3.11 -1.82 -11.80
N PHE A 46 2.23 -2.03 -10.83
CA PHE A 46 2.59 -2.49 -9.48
C PHE A 46 1.78 -3.71 -9.05
N ASP A 47 2.39 -4.51 -8.18
CA ASP A 47 1.78 -5.73 -7.64
C ASP A 47 1.02 -5.46 -6.34
N VAL A 48 1.50 -4.50 -5.55
CA VAL A 48 1.00 -4.20 -4.21
C VAL A 48 0.86 -2.70 -4.01
N PHE A 49 -0.30 -2.28 -3.52
CA PHE A 49 -0.57 -0.91 -3.07
C PHE A 49 -0.64 -0.85 -1.54
N ILE A 50 0.20 -0.02 -0.92
CA ILE A 50 0.30 0.15 0.54
C ILE A 50 -0.30 1.53 0.90
N THR A 51 -1.31 1.52 1.74
CA THR A 51 -2.10 2.71 2.10
C THR A 51 -2.46 2.71 3.59
N VAL A 52 -2.86 3.86 4.12
CA VAL A 52 -3.46 4.02 5.46
C VAL A 52 -4.98 4.23 5.38
N ASP A 53 -5.55 4.29 4.16
CA ASP A 53 -6.99 4.49 3.94
C ASP A 53 -7.77 3.21 4.23
N ARG A 54 -8.38 3.15 5.41
CA ARG A 54 -9.22 2.02 5.84
C ARG A 54 -10.50 1.86 5.01
N ASN A 55 -10.91 2.88 4.25
CA ASN A 55 -12.08 2.73 3.39
C ASN A 55 -11.80 1.71 2.28
N LEU A 56 -10.55 1.59 1.81
CA LEU A 56 -10.17 0.64 0.77
C LEU A 56 -10.36 -0.80 1.22
N SER A 57 -10.08 -1.17 2.47
CA SER A 57 -10.29 -2.55 2.94
C SER A 57 -11.76 -3.01 2.91
N PHE A 58 -12.72 -2.09 2.94
CA PHE A 58 -14.15 -2.40 2.89
C PHE A 58 -14.76 -2.26 1.50
N GLN A 59 -13.99 -1.87 0.48
CA GLN A 59 -14.50 -1.74 -0.87
C GLN A 59 -14.62 -3.10 -1.55
N GLN A 60 -15.85 -3.54 -1.83
CA GLN A 60 -16.15 -4.73 -2.65
C GLN A 60 -15.55 -4.66 -4.06
N ASN A 61 -15.20 -3.46 -4.51
CA ASN A 61 -14.64 -3.20 -5.82
C ASN A 61 -13.20 -3.69 -5.99
N LEU A 62 -12.48 -4.03 -4.92
CA LEU A 62 -11.09 -4.47 -5.03
C LEU A 62 -10.93 -5.72 -5.90
N SER A 63 -11.89 -6.66 -5.85
CA SER A 63 -11.86 -7.91 -6.62
C SER A 63 -11.81 -7.72 -8.14
N GLN A 64 -12.14 -6.53 -8.65
CA GLN A 64 -12.08 -6.24 -10.08
C GLN A 64 -10.68 -5.84 -10.55
N PHE A 65 -9.78 -5.48 -9.63
CA PHE A 65 -8.44 -5.00 -9.95
C PHE A 65 -7.41 -6.10 -9.72
N ASN A 66 -6.41 -6.19 -10.61
CA ASN A 66 -5.35 -7.19 -10.50
C ASN A 66 -4.20 -6.73 -9.59
N ILE A 67 -4.54 -6.26 -8.38
CA ILE A 67 -3.61 -5.72 -7.41
C ILE A 67 -3.93 -6.14 -5.98
N ALA A 68 -2.90 -6.40 -5.17
CA ALA A 68 -3.08 -6.59 -3.73
C ALA A 68 -3.01 -5.25 -2.98
N VAL A 69 -3.87 -5.06 -1.98
CA VAL A 69 -3.88 -3.84 -1.16
C VAL A 69 -3.46 -4.19 0.27
N VAL A 70 -2.54 -3.41 0.83
CA VAL A 70 -2.12 -3.50 2.23
C VAL A 70 -2.53 -2.21 2.93
N VAL A 71 -3.41 -2.35 3.92
CA VAL A 71 -3.90 -1.24 4.73
C VAL A 71 -3.17 -1.22 6.06
N LEU A 72 -2.40 -0.17 6.31
CA LEU A 72 -1.65 0.03 7.54
C LEU A 72 -2.55 0.65 8.60
N GLN A 73 -2.76 -0.09 9.68
CA GLN A 73 -3.45 0.37 10.87
C GLN A 73 -2.43 0.72 11.95
N ALA A 74 -2.15 2.01 12.07
CA ALA A 74 -1.28 2.59 13.09
C ALA A 74 -2.01 3.71 13.84
N SER A 75 -1.44 4.13 14.98
CA SER A 75 -1.95 5.27 15.76
C SER A 75 -1.79 6.60 15.02
N SER A 76 -0.84 6.71 14.08
CA SER A 76 -0.68 7.87 13.22
C SER A 76 0.02 7.52 11.90
N ASN A 77 0.00 8.44 10.93
CA ASN A 77 0.70 8.29 9.64
C ASN A 77 2.19 8.66 9.72
N ARG A 78 2.72 8.93 10.92
CA ARG A 78 4.12 9.29 11.10
C ARG A 78 5.00 8.07 10.88
N LEU A 79 6.20 8.31 10.35
CA LEU A 79 7.20 7.26 10.12
C LEU A 79 7.45 6.40 11.36
N ILE A 80 7.48 6.98 12.56
CA ILE A 80 7.74 6.26 13.81
C ILE A 80 6.68 5.21 14.14
N ASP A 81 5.42 5.45 13.74
CA ASP A 81 4.29 4.55 14.01
C ASP A 81 4.11 3.53 12.87
N LEU A 82 4.49 3.89 11.64
CA LEU A 82 4.40 2.99 10.48
C LEU A 82 5.60 2.05 10.35
N LYS A 83 6.81 2.50 10.72
CA LYS A 83 8.04 1.71 10.61
C LYS A 83 7.97 0.36 11.34
N PRO A 84 7.41 0.25 12.56
CA PRO A 84 7.24 -1.04 13.25
C PRO A 84 6.34 -2.05 12.51
N LEU A 85 5.48 -1.59 11.59
CA LEU A 85 4.64 -2.48 10.78
C LEU A 85 5.41 -3.14 9.62
N VAL A 86 6.54 -2.55 9.19
CA VAL A 86 7.27 -3.01 7.99
C VAL A 86 7.66 -4.49 8.05
N PRO A 87 8.18 -5.04 9.17
CA PRO A 87 8.47 -6.47 9.25
C PRO A 87 7.24 -7.36 8.98
N LYS A 88 6.07 -6.99 9.51
CA LYS A 88 4.81 -7.72 9.25
C LYS A 88 4.39 -7.59 7.78
N ILE A 89 4.57 -6.40 7.16
CA ILE A 89 4.27 -6.22 5.73
C ILE A 89 5.16 -7.15 4.90
N LEU A 90 6.48 -7.16 5.16
CA LEU A 90 7.45 -7.96 4.42
C LEU A 90 7.16 -9.46 4.49
N ASP A 91 6.71 -9.95 5.66
CA ASP A 91 6.34 -11.35 5.87
C ASP A 91 5.14 -11.78 5.00
N ILE A 92 4.13 -10.91 4.88
CA ILE A 92 2.92 -11.23 4.11
C ILE A 92 3.05 -10.95 2.62
N LEU A 93 4.06 -10.21 2.14
CA LEU A 93 4.17 -9.79 0.74
C LEU A 93 4.07 -10.98 -0.24
N SER A 94 4.68 -12.12 0.08
CA SER A 94 4.64 -13.33 -0.75
C SER A 94 3.30 -14.07 -0.71
N THR A 95 2.45 -13.80 0.28
CA THR A 95 1.15 -14.48 0.47
C THR A 95 -0.03 -13.60 0.06
N LEU A 96 0.22 -12.35 -0.36
CA LEU A 96 -0.84 -11.43 -0.78
C LEU A 96 -1.57 -11.96 -2.02
N VAL A 97 -2.90 -11.86 -1.97
CA VAL A 97 -3.77 -12.23 -3.09
C VAL A 97 -4.25 -10.96 -3.80
N LYS A 98 -4.10 -10.93 -5.13
CA LYS A 98 -4.60 -9.84 -5.96
C LYS A 98 -6.13 -9.76 -5.89
N GLY A 99 -6.66 -8.54 -5.90
CA GLY A 99 -8.07 -8.27 -5.71
C GLY A 99 -8.53 -8.29 -4.25
N GLN A 100 -7.62 -8.44 -3.28
CA GLN A 100 -7.95 -8.43 -1.86
C GLN A 100 -7.17 -7.35 -1.11
N ALA A 101 -7.74 -6.91 0.01
CA ALA A 101 -7.07 -6.08 0.99
C ALA A 101 -6.70 -6.87 2.23
N VAL A 102 -5.50 -6.62 2.76
CA VAL A 102 -5.04 -7.14 4.05
C VAL A 102 -4.76 -5.96 4.98
N VAL A 103 -5.27 -6.01 6.20
CA VAL A 103 -4.99 -5.01 7.23
C VAL A 103 -3.79 -5.46 8.07
N VAL A 104 -2.82 -4.58 8.26
CA VAL A 104 -1.63 -4.82 9.09
C VAL A 104 -1.59 -3.82 10.24
N SER A 105 -1.64 -4.35 11.46
CA SER A 105 -1.57 -3.59 12.73
C SER A 105 -0.49 -4.17 13.65
N LEU A 106 -0.10 -3.44 14.69
CA LEU A 106 0.83 -3.93 15.74
C LEU A 106 0.15 -4.82 16.78
N GLU A 107 -1.17 -4.72 16.90
CA GLU A 107 -2.04 -5.47 17.81
C GLU A 107 -2.06 -6.99 17.52
#